data_AF-U1NZ91-F1
#
_entry.id   AF-U1NZ91-F1
#
_cell.length_a   1.000
_cell.length_b   1.000
_cell.length_c   1.000
_cell.angle_alpha   90.00
_cell.angle_beta   90.00
_cell.angle_gamma   90.00
#
_symmetry.space_group_name_H-M   'P 1'
#
loop_
_entity.id
_entity.type
_entity.pdbx_description
1 polymer ?
#
loop_
_entity_poly.entity_id
_entity_poly.type
_entity_poly.pdbx_seq_one_letter_code
_entity_poly.pdbx_strand_id
1 'polypeptide(L)'
;MHPQERGSARTTQQRPVDPEFRLDPSYRQRLTNLAESQYQAARRGNSRRVDRLRSRLVDDSPIGAGVGRVVYPLPERAYENGRYDGYVLKLPLPEHHDRYGYDRDGRSQNRMERHLWEQYHTTWLVPVIAAERRGQWLVMPRGEPIESGGDWLEDWTQEFVEAHNLHSTHGHDLEVENIMLLDDQRRLCDYGVLSG
;
A
#
# COMPACT_ATOMS: atom_id res chain seq x y z
N MET A 1 -4.59 -21.78 -46.44
CA MET A 1 -5.37 -20.65 -45.90
C MET A 1 -5.83 -21.05 -44.50
N HIS A 2 -5.23 -20.47 -43.47
CA HIS A 2 -5.69 -20.55 -42.08
C HIS A 2 -5.82 -19.12 -41.57
N PRO A 3 -6.99 -18.68 -41.07
CA PRO A 3 -7.07 -17.42 -40.35
C PRO A 3 -6.56 -17.64 -38.93
N GLN A 4 -5.49 -16.95 -38.57
CA GLN A 4 -5.08 -16.73 -37.19
C GLN A 4 -6.07 -15.74 -36.58
N GLU A 5 -6.88 -16.22 -35.65
CA GLU A 5 -7.63 -15.36 -34.74
C GLU A 5 -6.63 -14.61 -33.85
N ARG A 6 -6.44 -13.33 -34.15
CA ARG A 6 -5.77 -12.40 -33.26
C ARG A 6 -6.68 -12.20 -32.06
N GLY A 7 -6.31 -12.81 -30.94
CA GLY A 7 -6.84 -12.47 -29.62
C GLY A 7 -6.63 -10.99 -29.37
N SER A 8 -7.69 -10.22 -29.58
CA SER A 8 -7.75 -8.80 -29.22
C SER A 8 -7.63 -8.73 -27.70
N ALA A 9 -6.47 -8.25 -27.22
CA ALA A 9 -6.29 -7.84 -25.85
C ALA A 9 -7.33 -6.74 -25.56
N ARG A 10 -8.48 -7.15 -25.02
CA ARG A 10 -9.47 -6.23 -24.48
C ARG A 10 -8.79 -5.45 -23.37
N THR A 11 -8.40 -4.22 -23.69
CA THR A 11 -8.17 -3.16 -22.72
C THR A 11 -9.53 -2.92 -22.06
N THR A 12 -9.83 -3.69 -21.02
CA THR A 12 -10.93 -3.37 -20.12
C THR A 12 -10.57 -2.03 -19.50
N GLN A 13 -11.33 -0.99 -19.85
CA GLN A 13 -11.32 0.25 -19.08
C GLN A 13 -11.76 -0.12 -17.66
N GLN A 14 -10.77 -0.27 -16.79
CA GLN A 14 -10.93 -0.74 -15.42
C GLN A 14 -11.74 0.29 -14.63
N ARG A 15 -12.82 -0.16 -13.97
CA ARG A 15 -13.57 0.67 -13.05
C ARG A 15 -12.72 0.90 -11.78
N PRO A 16 -12.72 2.10 -11.20
CA PRO A 16 -12.10 2.33 -9.90
C PRO A 16 -12.71 1.39 -8.85
N VAL A 17 -11.88 0.89 -7.93
CA VAL A 17 -12.28 -0.04 -6.86
C VAL A 17 -13.25 0.59 -5.87
N ASP A 18 -13.07 1.89 -5.67
CA ASP A 18 -13.95 2.75 -4.92
C ASP A 18 -14.20 4.00 -5.77
N PRO A 19 -15.18 3.97 -6.69
CA PRO A 19 -15.40 5.06 -7.64
C PRO A 19 -15.95 6.33 -7.00
N GLU A 20 -16.51 6.21 -5.80
CA GLU A 20 -17.07 7.34 -5.06
C GLU A 20 -16.02 8.06 -4.21
N PHE A 21 -14.98 7.35 -3.75
CA PHE A 21 -13.89 7.94 -2.97
C PHE A 21 -13.23 9.11 -3.71
N ARG A 22 -13.13 10.25 -3.02
CA ARG A 22 -12.45 11.45 -3.53
C ARG A 22 -11.55 12.02 -2.45
N LEU A 23 -10.25 12.00 -2.69
CA LEU A 23 -9.31 12.72 -1.85
C LEU A 23 -9.48 14.23 -2.09
N ASP A 24 -9.69 15.02 -1.03
CA ASP A 24 -9.87 16.46 -1.12
C ASP A 24 -8.68 17.08 -1.90
N PRO A 25 -8.91 17.86 -2.97
CA PRO A 25 -7.84 18.38 -3.81
C PRO A 25 -6.82 19.23 -3.03
N SER A 26 -7.29 20.01 -2.05
CA SER A 26 -6.41 20.85 -1.23
C SER A 26 -5.54 20.01 -0.29
N TYR A 27 -6.10 18.94 0.27
CA TYR A 27 -5.39 17.95 1.06
C TYR A 27 -4.40 17.18 0.20
N ARG A 28 -4.78 16.69 -0.98
CA ARG A 28 -3.89 15.99 -1.91
C ARG A 28 -2.65 16.81 -2.27
N GLN A 29 -2.83 18.10 -2.56
CA GLN A 29 -1.71 19.00 -2.86
C GLN A 29 -0.80 19.20 -1.64
N ARG A 30 -1.39 19.43 -0.46
CA ARG A 30 -0.63 19.53 0.81
C ARG A 30 0.12 18.24 1.13
N LEU A 31 -0.55 17.09 0.97
CA LEU A 31 -0.01 15.76 1.20
C LEU A 31 1.23 15.54 0.34
N THR A 32 1.16 15.84 -0.95
CA THR A 32 2.30 15.72 -1.85
C THR A 32 3.49 16.59 -1.41
N ASN A 33 3.25 17.87 -1.12
CA ASN A 33 4.31 18.82 -0.78
C ASN A 33 4.95 18.51 0.59
N LEU A 34 4.13 18.18 1.58
CA LEU A 34 4.59 17.92 2.94
C LEU A 34 5.20 16.53 3.07
N ALA A 35 4.70 15.51 2.37
CA ALA A 35 5.32 14.18 2.35
C ALA A 35 6.72 14.24 1.73
N GLU A 36 6.89 14.97 0.61
CA GLU A 36 8.22 15.20 0.05
C GLU A 36 9.14 15.94 1.04
N SER A 37 8.64 17.00 1.66
CA SER A 37 9.40 17.75 2.66
C SER A 37 9.77 16.92 3.89
N GLN A 38 8.87 16.03 4.33
CA GLN A 38 9.07 15.10 5.43
C GLN A 38 10.17 14.11 5.07
N TYR A 39 10.07 13.48 3.89
CA TYR A 39 11.06 12.53 3.39
C TYR A 39 12.46 13.17 3.32
N GLN A 40 12.56 14.40 2.79
CA GLN A 40 13.81 15.14 2.75
C GLN A 40 14.36 15.51 4.13
N ALA A 41 13.48 15.83 5.09
CA ALA A 41 13.88 16.08 6.47
C ALA A 41 14.39 14.82 7.16
N ALA A 42 13.70 13.69 6.97
CA ALA A 42 14.10 12.37 7.48
C ALA A 42 15.46 11.96 6.92
N ARG A 43 15.70 12.17 5.61
CA ARG A 43 16.98 11.87 4.95
C ARG A 43 18.16 12.66 5.52
N ARG A 44 17.88 13.81 6.14
CA ARG A 44 18.87 14.66 6.82
C ARG A 44 18.95 14.41 8.33
N GLY A 45 18.28 13.38 8.85
CA GLY A 45 18.23 13.08 10.27
C GLY A 45 17.48 14.13 11.12
N ASN A 46 16.63 14.98 10.51
CA ASN A 46 15.96 16.07 11.23
C ASN A 46 14.59 15.63 11.77
N SER A 47 14.59 14.83 12.84
CA SER A 47 13.39 14.28 13.49
C SER A 47 12.38 15.36 13.89
N ARG A 48 12.82 16.45 14.52
CA ARG A 48 11.94 17.57 14.92
C ARG A 48 11.18 18.18 13.73
N ARG A 49 11.83 18.28 12.57
CA ARG A 49 11.17 18.78 11.34
C ARG A 49 10.23 17.74 10.75
N VAL A 50 10.58 16.45 10.80
CA VAL A 50 9.69 15.34 10.41
C VAL A 50 8.40 15.40 11.22
N ASP A 51 8.49 15.50 12.55
CA ASP A 51 7.33 15.55 13.45
C ASP A 51 6.42 16.75 13.14
N ARG A 52 6.99 17.94 12.97
CA ARG A 52 6.25 19.16 12.63
C ARG A 52 5.55 19.10 11.27
N LEU A 53 6.18 18.47 10.28
CA LEU A 53 5.58 18.33 8.94
C LEU A 53 4.46 17.30 8.97
N ARG A 54 4.68 16.19 9.67
CA ARG A 54 3.74 15.10 9.86
C ARG A 54 2.49 15.52 10.63
N SER A 55 2.62 16.30 11.70
CA SER A 55 1.47 16.79 12.49
C SER A 55 0.54 17.73 11.70
N ARG A 56 0.90 18.11 10.47
CA ARG A 56 0.06 18.89 9.55
C ARG A 56 -0.63 18.01 8.51
N LEU A 57 -0.27 16.73 8.44
CA LEU A 57 -0.83 15.74 7.54
C LEU A 57 -1.84 14.87 8.27
N VAL A 58 -1.50 14.39 9.45
CA VAL A 58 -2.28 13.40 10.20
C VAL A 58 -2.68 13.96 11.56
N ASP A 59 -3.83 13.52 12.06
CA ASP A 59 -4.36 13.92 13.36
C ASP A 59 -3.95 12.90 14.45
N ASP A 60 -3.88 11.62 14.09
CA ASP A 60 -3.64 10.52 15.02
C ASP A 60 -2.18 10.02 15.04
N SER A 61 -1.88 9.23 16.06
CA SER A 61 -0.63 8.47 16.18
C SER A 61 -0.52 7.40 15.08
N PRO A 62 0.70 6.98 14.70
CA PRO A 62 0.86 5.91 13.73
C PRO A 62 0.24 4.61 14.24
N ILE A 63 -0.38 3.85 13.34
CA ILE A 63 -0.99 2.54 13.62
C ILE A 63 -0.12 1.38 13.16
N GLY A 64 0.95 1.66 12.43
CA GLY A 64 1.94 0.67 12.03
C GLY A 64 3.23 1.35 11.57
N ALA A 65 4.36 0.67 11.74
CA ALA A 65 5.64 1.08 11.20
C ALA A 65 6.30 -0.16 10.59
N GLY A 66 6.35 -0.21 9.26
CA GLY A 66 7.06 -1.24 8.52
C GLY A 66 8.46 -0.77 8.13
N VAL A 67 9.21 -1.66 7.48
CA VAL A 67 10.53 -1.32 6.94
C VAL A 67 10.38 -0.23 5.88
N GLY A 68 10.92 0.95 6.15
CA GLY A 68 10.91 2.10 5.26
C GLY A 68 9.58 2.86 5.21
N ARG A 69 8.55 2.55 6.00
CA ARG A 69 7.23 3.23 5.94
C ARG A 69 6.56 3.35 7.30
N VAL A 70 5.79 4.42 7.48
CA VAL A 70 4.91 4.59 8.64
C VAL A 70 3.48 4.75 8.16
N VAL A 71 2.57 4.06 8.82
CA VAL A 71 1.15 3.97 8.48
C VAL A 71 0.34 4.77 9.49
N TYR A 72 -0.54 5.63 8.98
CA TYR A 72 -1.44 6.46 9.79
C TYR A 72 -2.88 6.24 9.35
N PRO A 73 -3.87 6.44 10.24
CA PRO A 73 -5.23 6.72 9.81
C PRO A 73 -5.23 7.93 8.87
N LEU A 74 -5.94 7.83 7.75
CA LEU A 74 -6.21 9.00 6.91
C LEU A 74 -7.32 9.81 7.60
N PRO A 75 -7.13 11.12 7.88
CA PRO A 75 -8.17 11.92 8.52
C PRO A 75 -9.46 11.93 7.71
N GLU A 76 -10.62 11.77 8.34
CA GLU A 76 -11.92 11.80 7.65
C GLU A 76 -12.13 13.10 6.86
N ARG A 77 -11.64 14.23 7.37
CA ARG A 77 -11.65 15.53 6.68
C ARG A 77 -10.81 15.60 5.41
N ALA A 78 -10.00 14.58 5.12
CA ALA A 78 -9.10 14.55 3.97
C ALA A 78 -9.77 14.00 2.71
N TYR A 79 -10.95 13.40 2.81
CA TYR A 79 -11.64 12.76 1.70
C TYR A 79 -13.15 12.90 1.81
N GLU A 80 -13.83 12.67 0.70
CA GLU A 80 -15.28 12.62 0.60
C GLU A 80 -15.71 11.28 0.03
N ASN A 81 -16.84 10.78 0.54
CA ASN A 81 -17.37 9.46 0.25
C ASN A 81 -16.35 8.35 0.54
N GLY A 82 -16.66 7.14 0.11
CA GLY A 82 -15.86 5.97 0.39
C GLY A 82 -16.74 4.88 0.95
N ARG A 83 -16.49 3.65 0.51
CA ARG A 83 -17.32 2.51 0.89
C ARG A 83 -16.83 1.76 2.12
N TYR A 84 -15.63 2.07 2.60
CA TYR A 84 -15.00 1.41 3.74
C TYR A 84 -15.09 2.27 4.99
N ASP A 85 -15.01 1.65 6.16
CA ASP A 85 -15.09 2.32 7.47
C ASP A 85 -13.94 3.30 7.71
N GLY A 86 -12.86 3.21 6.94
CA GLY A 86 -11.78 4.18 6.95
C GLY A 86 -10.69 3.84 5.96
N TYR A 87 -9.69 4.71 5.92
CA TYR A 87 -8.52 4.57 5.07
C TYR A 87 -7.25 4.79 5.86
N VAL A 88 -6.14 4.25 5.35
CA VAL A 88 -4.81 4.45 5.88
C VAL A 88 -3.95 5.21 4.88
N LEU A 89 -3.02 5.99 5.41
CA LEU A 89 -1.99 6.71 4.69
C LEU A 89 -0.63 6.09 5.01
N LYS A 90 0.04 5.52 4.00
CA LYS A 90 1.43 5.05 4.12
C LYS A 90 2.38 6.16 3.68
N LEU A 91 3.21 6.63 4.61
CA LEU A 91 4.25 7.63 4.37
C LEU A 91 5.63 6.97 4.35
N PRO A 92 6.43 7.14 3.28
CA PRO A 92 7.74 6.56 3.18
C PRO A 92 8.76 7.28 4.07
N LEU A 93 9.71 6.51 4.57
CA LEU A 93 10.93 6.96 5.22
C LEU A 93 12.13 6.58 4.35
N PRO A 94 13.20 7.40 4.36
CA PRO A 94 14.48 6.99 3.82
C PRO A 94 15.11 6.02 4.82
N GLU A 95 15.01 4.73 4.55
CA GLU A 95 15.76 3.73 5.30
C GLU A 95 16.99 3.34 4.50
N HIS A 96 18.14 3.77 5.01
CA HIS A 96 19.44 3.39 4.50
C HIS A 96 19.94 2.22 5.35
N HIS A 97 20.05 1.06 4.70
CA HIS A 97 20.46 -0.22 5.28
C HIS A 97 19.46 -0.80 6.28
N ASP A 98 18.66 -1.77 5.82
CA ASP A 98 18.16 -2.80 6.74
C ASP A 98 19.35 -3.57 7.36
N ARG A 99 19.09 -4.46 8.33
CA ARG A 99 20.11 -5.29 9.00
C ARG A 99 20.96 -6.15 8.04
N TYR A 100 20.62 -6.19 6.75
CA TYR A 100 21.27 -6.94 5.68
C TYR A 100 21.95 -6.02 4.64
N GLY A 101 21.94 -4.70 4.83
CA GLY A 101 22.63 -3.74 3.99
C GLY A 101 21.85 -3.26 2.77
N TYR A 102 20.57 -3.62 2.61
CA TYR A 102 19.76 -3.17 1.48
C TYR A 102 19.15 -1.78 1.72
N ASP A 103 19.24 -0.91 0.73
CA ASP A 103 18.50 0.36 0.68
C ASP A 103 17.03 0.08 0.34
N ARG A 104 16.18 -0.03 1.36
CA ARG A 104 14.72 -0.14 1.18
C ARG A 104 14.08 1.24 1.28
N ASP A 105 14.12 1.99 0.17
CA ASP A 105 13.38 3.25 0.03
C ASP A 105 11.87 2.98 0.06
N GLY A 106 11.13 3.43 1.09
CA GLY A 106 9.68 3.23 1.17
C GLY A 106 8.90 3.77 -0.03
N ARG A 107 9.46 4.69 -0.82
CA ARG A 107 8.84 5.15 -2.08
C ARG A 107 8.84 4.07 -3.14
N SER A 108 9.87 3.21 -3.20
CA SER A 108 9.88 2.08 -4.13
C SER A 108 8.78 1.08 -3.80
N GLN A 109 8.60 0.78 -2.50
CA GLN A 109 7.51 -0.08 -2.03
C GLN A 109 6.14 0.49 -2.39
N ASN A 110 5.89 1.78 -2.14
CA ASN A 110 4.61 2.42 -2.51
C ASN A 110 4.34 2.37 -4.03
N ARG A 111 5.39 2.54 -4.86
CA ARG A 111 5.25 2.42 -6.32
C ARG A 111 4.98 0.98 -6.74
N MET A 112 5.62 0.01 -6.08
CA MET A 112 5.44 -1.40 -6.35
C MET A 112 4.02 -1.85 -5.98
N GLU A 113 3.52 -1.49 -4.80
CA GLU A 113 2.13 -1.80 -4.40
C GLU A 113 1.11 -1.23 -5.38
N ARG A 114 1.31 0.02 -5.80
CA ARG A 114 0.48 0.62 -6.84
C ARG A 114 0.53 -0.19 -8.13
N HIS A 115 1.73 -0.54 -8.59
CA HIS A 115 1.92 -1.28 -9.84
C HIS A 115 1.30 -2.68 -9.80
N LEU A 116 1.55 -3.45 -8.75
CA LEU A 116 0.99 -4.79 -8.56
C LEU A 116 -0.54 -4.73 -8.45
N TRP A 117 -1.08 -3.71 -7.77
CA TRP A 117 -2.52 -3.49 -7.72
C TRP A 117 -3.11 -3.23 -9.12
N GLU A 118 -2.52 -2.30 -9.88
CA GLU A 118 -2.92 -1.97 -11.25
C GLU A 118 -2.79 -3.16 -12.22
N GLN A 119 -1.85 -4.08 -11.96
CA GLN A 119 -1.64 -5.28 -12.78
C GLN A 119 -2.64 -6.39 -12.47
N TYR A 120 -2.84 -6.74 -11.20
CA TYR A 120 -3.59 -7.95 -10.83
C TYR A 120 -5.07 -7.70 -10.50
N HIS A 121 -5.43 -6.55 -9.92
CA HIS A 121 -6.81 -6.22 -9.51
C HIS A 121 -7.58 -7.37 -8.85
N THR A 122 -6.97 -7.97 -7.85
CA THR A 122 -7.43 -9.21 -7.23
C THR A 122 -8.10 -8.96 -5.88
N THR A 123 -8.96 -9.86 -5.42
CA THR A 123 -9.49 -9.84 -4.05
C THR A 123 -8.45 -10.21 -3.00
N TRP A 124 -7.34 -10.82 -3.41
CA TRP A 124 -6.23 -11.20 -2.53
C TRP A 124 -5.42 -10.02 -2.00
N LEU A 125 -5.44 -8.88 -2.70
CA LEU A 125 -4.70 -7.69 -2.32
C LEU A 125 -5.66 -6.63 -1.78
N VAL A 126 -5.20 -5.90 -0.78
CA VAL A 126 -5.87 -4.68 -0.34
C VAL A 126 -5.75 -3.66 -1.47
N PRO A 127 -6.84 -3.01 -1.91
CA PRO A 127 -6.77 -2.14 -3.07
C PRO A 127 -6.01 -0.85 -2.76
N VAL A 128 -5.28 -0.36 -3.76
CA VAL A 128 -4.77 1.01 -3.75
C VAL A 128 -5.86 1.96 -4.22
N ILE A 129 -6.26 2.88 -3.35
CA ILE A 129 -7.34 3.83 -3.60
C ILE A 129 -6.80 5.11 -4.23
N ALA A 130 -5.68 5.61 -3.71
CA ALA A 130 -4.99 6.75 -4.27
C ALA A 130 -3.49 6.65 -4.02
N ALA A 131 -2.69 7.16 -4.96
CA ALA A 131 -1.24 7.14 -4.84
C ALA A 131 -0.61 8.38 -5.48
N GLU A 132 0.52 8.80 -4.93
CA GLU A 132 1.41 9.73 -5.61
C GLU A 132 2.29 8.97 -6.62
N ARG A 133 2.55 9.59 -7.78
CA ARG A 133 3.27 8.94 -8.89
C ARG A 133 4.72 8.55 -8.52
N ARG A 134 5.42 9.37 -7.73
CA ARG A 134 6.78 9.09 -7.28
C ARG A 134 6.83 8.22 -6.01
N GLY A 135 5.68 7.82 -5.46
CA GLY A 135 5.57 6.98 -4.27
C GLY A 135 5.68 7.75 -2.95
N GLN A 136 5.53 9.08 -2.96
CA GLN A 136 5.62 9.90 -1.75
C GLN A 136 4.50 9.64 -0.74
N TRP A 137 3.40 9.04 -1.16
CA TRP A 137 2.32 8.58 -0.30
C TRP A 137 1.45 7.56 -1.04
N LEU A 138 0.77 6.72 -0.27
CA LEU A 138 -0.19 5.72 -0.74
C LEU A 138 -1.39 5.71 0.22
N VAL A 139 -2.60 5.59 -0.33
CA VAL A 139 -3.86 5.45 0.41
C VAL A 139 -4.50 4.12 0.07
N MET A 140 -4.89 3.39 1.11
CA MET A 140 -5.55 2.09 1.03
C MET A 140 -6.71 2.05 2.04
N PRO A 141 -7.72 1.18 1.89
CA PRO A 141 -8.71 0.97 2.93
C PRO A 141 -8.04 0.52 4.23
N ARG A 142 -8.69 0.83 5.34
CA ARG A 142 -8.35 0.28 6.64
C ARG A 142 -9.09 -1.04 6.80
N GLY A 143 -8.36 -2.11 7.08
CA GLY A 143 -8.93 -3.40 7.49
C GLY A 143 -8.68 -3.68 8.96
N GLU A 144 -9.19 -4.81 9.42
CA GLU A 144 -8.99 -5.31 10.78
C GLU A 144 -7.76 -6.22 10.83
N PRO A 145 -6.84 -6.00 11.77
CA PRO A 145 -5.67 -6.87 11.92
C PRO A 145 -6.10 -8.28 12.33
N ILE A 146 -5.41 -9.30 11.82
CA ILE A 146 -5.63 -10.68 12.23
C ILE A 146 -4.64 -11.03 13.34
N GLU A 147 -5.15 -11.49 14.49
CA GLU A 147 -4.31 -11.74 15.67
C GLU A 147 -3.44 -12.99 15.56
N SER A 148 -3.85 -14.00 14.77
CA SER A 148 -3.08 -15.25 14.65
C SER A 148 -3.30 -15.97 13.30
N GLY A 149 -2.22 -16.53 12.76
CA GLY A 149 -2.21 -17.24 11.49
C GLY A 149 -2.91 -18.60 11.52
N GLY A 150 -3.01 -19.23 12.69
CA GLY A 150 -3.65 -20.54 12.88
C GLY A 150 -3.32 -21.57 11.79
N ASP A 151 -4.24 -22.50 11.57
CA ASP A 151 -4.11 -23.53 10.54
C ASP A 151 -4.40 -22.99 9.13
N TRP A 152 -5.05 -21.82 9.02
CA TRP A 152 -5.48 -21.25 7.73
C TRP A 152 -4.36 -20.53 6.97
N LEU A 153 -3.32 -20.05 7.65
CA LEU A 153 -2.29 -19.21 7.03
C LEU A 153 -1.47 -19.97 5.99
N GLU A 154 -1.16 -21.24 6.26
CA GLU A 154 -0.40 -22.08 5.32
C GLU A 154 -1.20 -22.30 4.03
N ASP A 155 -2.47 -22.72 4.15
CA ASP A 155 -3.38 -22.91 3.02
C ASP A 155 -3.56 -21.61 2.22
N TRP A 156 -3.84 -20.49 2.92
CA TRP A 156 -4.02 -19.19 2.27
C TRP A 156 -2.77 -18.72 1.54
N THR A 157 -1.58 -18.95 2.12
CA THR A 157 -0.29 -18.60 1.52
C THR A 157 -0.03 -19.43 0.26
N GLN A 158 -0.30 -20.72 0.32
CA GLN A 158 -0.17 -21.61 -0.83
C GLN A 158 -1.10 -21.18 -1.96
N GLU A 159 -2.38 -20.96 -1.67
CA GLU A 159 -3.36 -20.47 -2.65
C GLU A 159 -2.96 -19.13 -3.27
N PHE A 160 -2.44 -18.21 -2.46
CA PHE A 160 -1.94 -16.92 -2.94
C PHE A 160 -0.77 -17.08 -3.92
N VAL A 161 0.21 -17.92 -3.58
CA VAL A 161 1.39 -18.16 -4.43
C VAL A 161 1.00 -18.80 -5.75
N GLU A 162 0.10 -19.79 -5.72
CA GLU A 162 -0.43 -20.43 -6.93
C GLU A 162 -1.21 -19.44 -7.80
N ALA A 163 -2.10 -18.64 -7.20
CA ALA A 163 -2.91 -17.66 -7.92
C ALA A 163 -2.08 -16.56 -8.60
N HIS A 164 -0.92 -16.21 -8.03
CA HIS A 164 -0.06 -15.13 -8.50
C HIS A 164 1.22 -15.59 -9.21
N ASN A 165 1.41 -16.91 -9.41
CA ASN A 165 2.60 -17.51 -10.02
C ASN A 165 3.92 -17.00 -9.41
N LEU A 166 3.98 -16.88 -8.09
CA LEU A 166 5.18 -16.39 -7.40
C LEU A 166 6.24 -17.50 -7.29
N HIS A 167 7.50 -17.16 -7.60
CA HIS A 167 8.60 -18.11 -7.60
C HIS A 167 9.07 -18.54 -6.20
N SER A 168 8.61 -17.88 -5.12
CA SER A 168 8.92 -18.29 -3.74
C SER A 168 7.92 -17.73 -2.72
N THR A 169 7.72 -18.50 -1.63
CA THR A 169 7.10 -18.07 -0.36
C THR A 169 8.07 -17.38 0.60
N HIS A 170 9.37 -17.34 0.26
CA HIS A 170 10.43 -16.93 1.18
C HIS A 170 10.62 -15.41 1.17
N GLY A 171 10.04 -14.77 2.15
CA GLY A 171 10.18 -13.36 2.47
C GLY A 171 9.19 -13.07 3.59
N HIS A 172 9.50 -12.14 4.47
CA HIS A 172 8.70 -11.73 5.63
C HIS A 172 7.33 -11.10 5.25
N ASP A 173 6.81 -11.41 4.07
CA ASP A 173 5.82 -10.63 3.35
C ASP A 173 4.45 -11.32 3.40
N LEU A 174 4.40 -12.66 3.39
CA LEU A 174 3.16 -13.46 3.57
C LEU A 174 3.00 -13.93 5.02
N GLU A 175 3.27 -13.02 5.95
CA GLU A 175 3.07 -13.25 7.39
C GLU A 175 1.70 -12.72 7.83
N VAL A 176 1.16 -13.26 8.93
CA VAL A 176 -0.15 -12.83 9.46
C VAL A 176 -0.22 -11.32 9.71
N GLU A 177 0.90 -10.69 10.09
CA GLU A 177 0.99 -9.25 10.32
C GLU A 177 0.73 -8.40 9.06
N ASN A 178 0.93 -8.98 7.88
CA ASN A 178 0.69 -8.33 6.60
C ASN A 178 -0.67 -8.73 6.00
N ILE A 179 -1.48 -9.51 6.71
CA ILE A 179 -2.82 -9.92 6.28
C ILE A 179 -3.85 -9.25 7.18
N MET A 180 -4.88 -8.67 6.57
CA MET A 180 -6.00 -8.07 7.30
C MET A 180 -7.34 -8.56 6.74
N LEU A 181 -8.38 -8.44 7.56
CA LEU A 181 -9.76 -8.59 7.12
C LEU A 181 -10.24 -7.27 6.51
N LEU A 182 -10.72 -7.34 5.28
CA LEU A 182 -11.38 -6.24 4.58
C LEU A 182 -12.64 -6.78 3.92
N ASP A 183 -13.80 -6.28 4.33
CA ASP A 183 -15.12 -6.82 3.95
C ASP A 183 -15.22 -8.34 4.23
N ASP A 184 -14.83 -8.77 5.45
CA ASP A 184 -14.77 -10.17 5.90
C ASP A 184 -13.84 -11.10 5.09
N GLN A 185 -13.01 -10.54 4.20
CA GLN A 185 -12.07 -11.29 3.38
C GLN A 185 -10.63 -11.03 3.81
N ARG A 186 -9.82 -12.09 3.88
CA ARG A 186 -8.37 -12.01 4.15
C ARG A 186 -7.64 -11.47 2.94
N ARG A 187 -6.91 -10.37 3.12
CA ARG A 187 -6.18 -9.70 2.05
C ARG A 187 -4.80 -9.26 2.51
N LEU A 188 -3.83 -9.35 1.60
CA LEU A 188 -2.48 -8.87 1.80
C LEU A 188 -2.45 -7.34 1.75
N CYS A 189 -1.97 -6.70 2.82
CA CYS A 189 -1.90 -5.25 2.96
C CYS A 189 -0.50 -4.69 2.71
N ASP A 190 0.56 -5.52 2.80
CA ASP A 190 1.93 -5.16 2.43
C ASP A 190 2.45 -6.12 1.36
N TYR A 191 2.50 -5.65 0.12
CA TYR A 191 2.94 -6.44 -1.02
C TYR A 191 3.92 -5.66 -1.90
N GLY A 192 4.52 -4.59 -1.37
CA GLY A 192 5.46 -3.72 -2.09
C GLY A 192 6.84 -4.32 -2.32
N VAL A 193 7.06 -5.53 -1.81
CA VAL A 193 8.30 -6.28 -1.81
C VAL A 193 8.17 -7.64 -2.53
N LEU A 194 6.96 -8.01 -2.96
CA LEU A 194 6.76 -9.19 -3.78
C LEU A 194 7.51 -9.05 -5.10
N SER A 195 8.35 -10.03 -5.41
CA SER A 195 9.00 -10.19 -6.71
C SER A 195 8.43 -11.41 -7.42
N GLY A 196 7.90 -11.18 -8.63
CA GLY A 196 7.55 -12.24 -9.58
C GLY A 196 8.73 -12.64 -10.44
#